data_AF-A0A2V9HY46-F1
#
_entry.id   AF-A0A2V9HY46-F1
#
_cell.length_a   1.000
_cell.length_b   1.000
_cell.length_c   1.000
_cell.angle_alpha   90.00
_cell.angle_beta   90.00
_cell.angle_gamma   90.00
#
_symmetry.space_group_name_H-M   'P 1'
#
loop_
_entity.id
_entity.type
_entity.pdbx_description
1 polymer ?
#
loop_
_entity_poly.entity_id
_entity_poly.type
_entity_poly.pdbx_seq_one_letter_code
_entity_poly.pdbx_strand_id
1 'polypeptide(L)'
;VVPVEEWARAHHTLFRAQLYGVPPAILSTSGLVDLPEGERRESRLRGFSPTRWASSASHLYGRPVTSSETWTWLHSPAFRATPLDLKAEADVHFLEGINQLVGHGWPYSPAQAGEPGWRFYAAAALNQHNPWWPVMPDIALYLQRVSFMLRQGKPANDVAVYLPTDDAWTHFTLGNATVSEAIDNLLGPRLIARLLESGYGFDFIDDTAINQLGKVENGALAVNSGRYPIVILPGVERMPVATLQKLEGFARDGGLLIATRRTPSLAPGLMDGKTQTGRVREMSRRVFEGARAPAHFVKDEDTELGRLLSRLVAPDVSLSPAAGDVGFVHCRSAFAEIYFVANTSNQARSVRATFRLGGMTPEWWDPFTGKVYPASVLASPPRGTTVALELEPYGSRILVFSKRRQSREAVAREPRHVPPPIDLSIGWKVSFGNAGRSVSMDRLRSWTDDEETRFFSGEAAYSKTVNVPESLIQPGLEVRLDFGEGTPVPEIRRDNPACRLGSRAQYARRQWSTSTNSAPVRSGALPTRWR
;
A
#
# COMPACT_ATOMS: atom_id res chain seq x y z
N VAL A 1 19.06 3.00 21.20
CA VAL A 1 18.83 3.87 20.02
C VAL A 1 19.82 5.04 20.02
N VAL A 2 19.77 5.97 20.98
CA VAL A 2 20.66 7.15 21.03
C VAL A 2 22.15 6.83 20.82
N PRO A 3 22.79 5.87 21.53
CA PRO A 3 24.23 5.64 21.32
C PRO A 3 24.60 5.17 19.90
N VAL A 4 23.68 4.47 19.22
CA VAL A 4 23.90 3.99 17.85
C VAL A 4 23.70 5.13 16.85
N GLU A 5 22.76 6.03 17.10
CA GLU A 5 22.57 7.25 16.29
C GLU A 5 23.78 8.18 16.39
N GLU A 6 24.29 8.41 17.60
CA GLU A 6 25.48 9.25 17.83
C GLU A 6 26.70 8.66 17.11
N TRP A 7 26.87 7.34 17.18
CA TRP A 7 27.90 6.63 16.43
C TRP A 7 27.72 6.81 14.91
N ALA A 8 26.51 6.57 14.38
CA ALA A 8 26.25 6.69 12.95
C ALA A 8 26.56 8.11 12.43
N ARG A 9 26.16 9.13 13.19
CA ARG A 9 26.43 10.54 12.90
C ARG A 9 27.93 10.85 12.92
N ALA A 10 28.67 10.37 13.93
CA ALA A 10 30.12 10.55 14.02
C ALA A 10 30.88 9.89 12.85
N HIS A 11 30.27 8.88 12.22
CA HIS A 11 30.83 8.16 11.08
C HIS A 11 30.20 8.53 9.72
N HIS A 12 29.40 9.60 9.64
CA HIS A 12 28.75 10.05 8.40
C HIS A 12 27.89 8.99 7.71
N THR A 13 27.20 8.17 8.50
CA THR A 13 26.28 7.13 8.03
C THR A 13 24.85 7.41 8.51
N LEU A 14 23.85 6.95 7.75
CA LEU A 14 22.45 7.02 8.16
C LEU A 14 22.09 5.83 9.04
N PHE A 15 21.33 6.07 10.10
CA PHE A 15 20.82 5.00 10.95
C PHE A 15 19.41 4.58 10.56
N ARG A 16 19.29 3.34 10.08
CA ARG A 16 18.02 2.66 9.77
C ARG A 16 17.68 1.64 10.85
N ALA A 17 16.45 1.64 11.35
CA ALA A 17 16.04 0.74 12.42
C ALA A 17 14.58 0.33 12.36
N GLN A 18 14.33 -0.97 12.61
CA GLN A 18 13.02 -1.52 12.93
C GLN A 18 12.74 -1.30 14.43
N LEU A 19 11.85 -0.36 14.75
CA LEU A 19 11.58 0.08 16.13
C LEU A 19 10.17 -0.33 16.58
N TYR A 20 9.93 -1.64 16.56
CA TYR A 20 8.74 -2.33 17.05
C TYR A 20 9.16 -3.68 17.64
N GLY A 21 8.24 -4.38 18.33
CA GLY A 21 8.55 -5.65 18.97
C GLY A 21 9.41 -5.47 20.23
N VAL A 22 10.48 -6.27 20.34
CA VAL A 22 11.41 -6.27 21.48
C VAL A 22 12.76 -5.69 21.03
N PRO A 23 13.34 -4.69 21.73
CA PRO A 23 12.87 -4.05 22.97
C PRO A 23 11.62 -3.15 22.79
N PRO A 24 10.87 -2.84 23.86
CA PRO A 24 9.58 -2.11 23.84
C PRO A 24 9.71 -0.63 23.44
N ALA A 25 10.15 -0.35 22.20
CA ALA A 25 10.19 0.99 21.65
C ALA A 25 8.75 1.52 21.43
N ILE A 26 8.55 2.80 21.76
CA ILE A 26 7.32 3.53 21.46
C ILE A 26 7.46 4.22 20.09
N LEU A 27 6.36 4.71 19.53
CA LEU A 27 6.36 5.34 18.19
C LEU A 27 7.39 6.45 18.11
N SER A 28 7.39 7.34 19.12
CA SER A 28 8.31 8.47 19.23
C SER A 28 9.79 8.12 19.32
N THR A 29 10.15 6.89 19.71
CA THR A 29 11.55 6.43 19.64
C THR A 29 12.06 6.46 18.21
N SER A 30 11.18 6.30 17.22
CA SER A 30 11.52 6.38 15.79
C SER A 30 11.91 7.78 15.32
N GLY A 31 11.61 8.83 16.09
CA GLY A 31 12.12 10.17 15.81
C GLY A 31 13.65 10.28 15.94
N LEU A 32 14.28 9.34 16.66
CA LEU A 32 15.71 9.29 16.93
C LEU A 32 16.52 8.56 15.84
N VAL A 33 15.91 8.14 14.72
CA VAL A 33 16.63 7.47 13.62
C VAL A 33 16.41 8.21 12.31
N ASP A 34 17.34 8.04 11.36
CA ASP A 34 17.26 8.71 10.06
C ASP A 34 16.24 8.07 9.14
N LEU A 35 16.15 6.74 9.20
CA LEU A 35 15.30 5.91 8.36
C LEU A 35 14.50 4.93 9.24
N PRO A 36 13.30 5.33 9.71
CA PRO A 36 12.38 4.40 10.34
C PRO A 36 12.04 3.27 9.37
N GLU A 37 12.17 2.03 9.82
CA GLU A 37 11.92 0.84 9.01
C GLU A 37 10.76 0.02 9.58
N GLY A 38 9.84 -0.38 8.71
CA GLY A 38 8.80 -1.35 9.02
C GLY A 38 9.14 -2.76 8.53
N GLU A 39 8.29 -3.70 8.87
CA GLU A 39 8.16 -4.99 8.18
C GLU A 39 6.70 -5.39 8.12
N ARG A 40 6.44 -6.47 7.38
CA ARG A 40 5.15 -7.12 7.38
C ARG A 40 5.30 -8.63 7.32
N ARG A 41 4.64 -9.32 8.25
CA ARG A 41 4.58 -10.80 8.29
C ARG A 41 3.29 -11.37 7.72
N GLU A 42 2.19 -10.63 7.79
CA GLU A 42 0.86 -11.04 7.30
C GLU A 42 0.13 -9.88 6.61
N SER A 43 -0.77 -10.22 5.67
CA SER A 43 -1.37 -9.22 4.83
C SER A 43 -2.57 -8.48 5.44
N ARG A 44 -2.35 -7.48 6.31
CA ARG A 44 -3.45 -6.72 6.94
C ARG A 44 -3.37 -5.21 6.68
N LEU A 45 -3.70 -4.75 5.46
CA LEU A 45 -3.87 -3.31 5.16
C LEU A 45 -4.81 -2.60 6.16
N ARG A 46 -5.77 -3.37 6.68
CA ARG A 46 -6.87 -2.91 7.53
C ARG A 46 -6.66 -3.14 9.03
N GLY A 47 -5.47 -3.59 9.42
CA GLY A 47 -5.09 -3.78 10.82
C GLY A 47 -3.91 -2.89 11.18
N PHE A 48 -3.44 -3.04 12.42
CA PHE A 48 -2.15 -2.49 12.81
C PHE A 48 -1.04 -3.16 12.01
N SER A 49 0.00 -2.40 11.67
CA SER A 49 1.20 -2.95 11.09
C SER A 49 2.44 -2.16 11.51
N PRO A 50 3.59 -2.83 11.69
CA PRO A 50 4.88 -2.15 11.86
C PRO A 50 5.25 -1.24 10.67
N THR A 51 4.74 -1.58 9.49
CA THR A 51 4.86 -0.78 8.26
C THR A 51 4.20 0.59 8.43
N ARG A 52 2.94 0.63 8.88
CA ARG A 52 2.23 1.91 9.13
C ARG A 52 2.75 2.64 10.37
N TRP A 53 3.27 1.91 11.35
CA TRP A 53 3.99 2.49 12.48
C TRP A 53 5.21 3.31 12.01
N ALA A 54 6.05 2.74 11.14
CA ALA A 54 7.23 3.42 10.61
C ALA A 54 6.88 4.64 9.73
N SER A 55 5.82 4.54 8.90
CA SER A 55 5.39 5.67 8.07
C SER A 55 4.78 6.79 8.92
N SER A 56 3.92 6.46 9.89
CA SER A 56 3.37 7.42 10.84
C SER A 56 4.48 8.17 11.58
N ALA A 57 5.49 7.46 12.09
CA ALA A 57 6.65 8.10 12.70
C ALA A 57 7.39 9.03 11.71
N SER A 58 7.65 8.55 10.49
CA SER A 58 8.32 9.37 9.48
C SER A 58 7.55 10.65 9.18
N HIS A 59 6.22 10.58 9.09
CA HIS A 59 5.35 11.72 8.86
C HIS A 59 5.40 12.73 10.01
N LEU A 60 5.27 12.27 11.27
CA LEU A 60 5.32 13.12 12.46
C LEU A 60 6.69 13.80 12.64
N TYR A 61 7.77 13.06 12.36
CA TYR A 61 9.15 13.52 12.55
C TYR A 61 9.77 14.15 11.29
N GLY A 62 9.00 14.32 10.21
CA GLY A 62 9.45 15.00 8.99
C GLY A 62 10.52 14.26 8.20
N ARG A 63 10.53 12.93 8.27
CA ARG A 63 11.40 12.08 7.45
C ARG A 63 10.73 11.85 6.09
N PRO A 64 11.35 12.26 4.97
CA PRO A 64 10.76 12.09 3.64
C PRO A 64 10.81 10.65 3.13
N VAL A 65 11.63 9.80 3.76
CA VAL A 65 11.83 8.42 3.37
C VAL A 65 11.46 7.50 4.53
N THR A 66 10.61 6.52 4.23
CA THR A 66 10.24 5.44 5.14
C THR A 66 10.54 4.13 4.45
N SER A 67 11.37 3.30 5.08
CA SER A 67 11.72 2.00 4.51
C SER A 67 10.88 0.87 5.09
N SER A 68 10.87 -0.25 4.37
CA SER A 68 10.33 -1.50 4.89
C SER A 68 11.18 -2.66 4.41
N GLU A 69 11.50 -3.58 5.31
CA GLU A 69 11.81 -4.95 4.90
C GLU A 69 10.57 -5.52 4.20
N THR A 70 10.73 -6.08 3.00
CA THR A 70 9.62 -6.50 2.14
C THR A 70 9.87 -7.91 1.59
N TRP A 71 8.81 -8.72 1.47
CA TRP A 71 8.80 -10.05 0.86
C TRP A 71 9.50 -11.18 1.64
N THR A 72 9.80 -11.01 2.93
CA THR A 72 10.50 -12.03 3.76
C THR A 72 9.93 -13.44 3.59
N TRP A 73 8.61 -13.57 3.61
CA TRP A 73 7.90 -14.86 3.51
C TRP A 73 7.07 -15.01 2.24
N LEU A 74 7.31 -14.17 1.23
CA LEU A 74 6.47 -14.10 0.05
C LEU A 74 6.31 -15.47 -0.62
N HIS A 75 5.06 -15.92 -0.71
CA HIS A 75 4.64 -17.16 -1.35
C HIS A 75 5.45 -18.41 -0.91
N SER A 76 5.83 -18.53 0.36
CA SER A 76 6.64 -19.64 0.90
C SER A 76 6.24 -21.06 0.41
N PRO A 77 7.21 -21.98 0.15
CA PRO A 77 8.68 -21.85 0.27
C PRO A 77 9.35 -21.09 -0.88
N ALA A 78 10.70 -21.04 -0.85
CA ALA A 78 11.50 -20.36 -1.85
C ALA A 78 11.25 -20.79 -3.31
N PHE A 79 11.47 -19.83 -4.23
CA PHE A 79 11.26 -19.96 -5.69
C PHE A 79 9.80 -20.19 -6.13
N ARG A 80 8.83 -19.88 -5.26
CA ARG A 80 7.39 -19.92 -5.60
C ARG A 80 6.79 -18.56 -5.93
N ALA A 81 7.39 -17.49 -5.42
CA ALA A 81 6.94 -16.14 -5.65
C ALA A 81 6.99 -15.79 -7.14
N THR A 82 6.09 -14.92 -7.57
CA THR A 82 5.95 -14.47 -8.96
C THR A 82 6.05 -12.95 -9.04
N PRO A 83 6.30 -12.38 -10.22
CA PRO A 83 6.26 -10.93 -10.43
C PRO A 83 5.00 -10.26 -9.89
N LEU A 84 3.84 -10.91 -10.05
CA LEU A 84 2.57 -10.41 -9.53
C LEU A 84 2.52 -10.43 -8.01
N ASP A 85 3.05 -11.48 -7.37
CA ASP A 85 3.14 -11.57 -5.91
C ASP A 85 4.01 -10.42 -5.35
N LEU A 86 5.16 -10.15 -5.99
CA LEU A 86 6.05 -9.04 -5.60
C LEU A 86 5.32 -7.69 -5.67
N LYS A 87 4.69 -7.41 -6.81
CA LYS A 87 3.95 -6.16 -7.01
C LYS A 87 2.78 -6.03 -6.03
N ALA A 88 1.96 -7.07 -5.90
CA ALA A 88 0.76 -7.03 -5.06
C ALA A 88 1.13 -6.77 -3.60
N GLU A 89 2.19 -7.41 -3.07
CA GLU A 89 2.66 -7.12 -1.72
C GLU A 89 3.23 -5.70 -1.60
N ALA A 90 4.06 -5.26 -2.56
CA ALA A 90 4.62 -3.91 -2.58
C ALA A 90 3.55 -2.81 -2.58
N ASP A 91 2.48 -3.00 -3.35
CA ASP A 91 1.37 -2.04 -3.40
C ASP A 91 0.70 -1.88 -2.06
N VAL A 92 0.64 -2.94 -1.25
CA VAL A 92 0.11 -2.80 0.10
C VAL A 92 1.08 -2.04 1.00
N HIS A 93 2.40 -2.26 0.90
CA HIS A 93 3.38 -1.45 1.64
C HIS A 93 3.29 0.04 1.24
N PHE A 94 3.13 0.34 -0.06
CA PHE A 94 2.89 1.70 -0.54
C PHE A 94 1.60 2.30 0.03
N LEU A 95 0.51 1.52 0.09
CA LEU A 95 -0.75 1.93 0.73
C LEU A 95 -0.65 2.15 2.25
N GLU A 96 0.42 1.64 2.88
CA GLU A 96 0.74 1.87 4.29
C GLU A 96 1.70 3.04 4.50
N GLY A 97 2.08 3.75 3.43
CA GLY A 97 2.92 4.95 3.48
C GLY A 97 4.42 4.68 3.29
N ILE A 98 4.82 3.42 3.01
CA ILE A 98 6.21 3.13 2.66
C ILE A 98 6.53 3.77 1.32
N ASN A 99 7.77 4.25 1.17
CA ASN A 99 8.26 4.76 -0.10
C ASN A 99 9.69 4.32 -0.40
N GLN A 100 10.23 3.34 0.35
CA GLN A 100 11.45 2.62 0.06
C GLN A 100 11.31 1.13 0.44
N LEU A 101 11.35 0.25 -0.55
CA LEU A 101 11.28 -1.19 -0.32
C LEU A 101 12.68 -1.79 -0.23
N VAL A 102 12.88 -2.68 0.75
CA VAL A 102 14.14 -3.38 1.00
C VAL A 102 13.83 -4.86 0.92
N GLY A 103 14.14 -5.47 -0.23
CA GLY A 103 13.76 -6.86 -0.47
C GLY A 103 14.54 -7.85 0.40
N HIS A 104 13.82 -8.71 1.12
CA HIS A 104 14.35 -9.80 1.93
C HIS A 104 14.17 -11.15 1.21
N GLY A 105 15.16 -11.66 0.51
CA GLY A 105 16.50 -11.11 0.29
C GLY A 105 17.06 -11.60 -1.02
N TRP A 106 18.35 -11.35 -1.25
CA TRP A 106 19.11 -11.87 -2.39
C TRP A 106 20.13 -12.88 -1.87
N PRO A 107 19.77 -14.17 -1.72
CA PRO A 107 20.72 -15.20 -1.27
C PRO A 107 21.92 -15.25 -2.21
N TYR A 108 23.12 -15.22 -1.64
CA TYR A 108 24.36 -15.41 -2.38
C TYR A 108 24.53 -16.89 -2.75
N SER A 109 24.86 -17.15 -4.01
CA SER A 109 25.14 -18.48 -4.54
C SER A 109 26.49 -18.46 -5.27
N PRO A 110 27.52 -19.19 -4.80
CA PRO A 110 28.74 -19.37 -5.57
C PRO A 110 28.50 -20.30 -6.77
N ALA A 111 29.35 -20.24 -7.80
CA ALA A 111 29.20 -21.03 -9.01
C ALA A 111 29.06 -22.55 -8.75
N GLN A 112 29.79 -23.09 -7.76
CA GLN A 112 29.70 -24.52 -7.40
C GLN A 112 28.34 -24.95 -6.81
N ALA A 113 27.46 -24.01 -6.44
CA ALA A 113 26.13 -24.32 -5.90
C ALA A 113 25.15 -24.83 -6.97
N GLY A 114 25.47 -24.65 -8.27
CA GLY A 114 24.58 -25.00 -9.38
C GLY A 114 23.28 -24.17 -9.36
N GLU A 115 22.28 -24.63 -10.12
CA GLU A 115 20.95 -24.01 -10.18
C GLU A 115 19.93 -24.76 -9.30
N PRO A 116 19.09 -24.06 -8.50
CA PRO A 116 18.89 -22.62 -8.41
C PRO A 116 19.79 -21.92 -7.36
N GLY A 117 20.92 -22.53 -7.00
CA GLY A 117 21.86 -22.01 -6.02
C GLY A 117 21.41 -22.21 -4.56
N TRP A 118 22.04 -21.46 -3.65
CA TRP A 118 21.71 -21.50 -2.23
C TRP A 118 20.43 -20.73 -1.93
N ARG A 119 19.67 -21.25 -0.98
CA ARG A 119 18.49 -20.59 -0.43
C ARG A 119 18.75 -20.15 0.99
N PHE A 120 18.15 -19.02 1.37
CA PHE A 120 18.02 -18.63 2.76
C PHE A 120 16.80 -19.35 3.37
N TYR A 121 16.66 -19.35 4.70
CA TYR A 121 15.49 -19.98 5.33
C TYR A 121 14.17 -19.25 4.99
N ALA A 122 14.26 -17.97 4.65
CA ALA A 122 13.15 -17.13 4.22
C ALA A 122 12.86 -17.32 2.71
N ALA A 123 11.68 -16.88 2.26
CA ALA A 123 11.07 -17.40 1.03
C ALA A 123 11.47 -16.67 -0.26
N ALA A 124 11.47 -15.34 -0.33
CA ALA A 124 11.40 -14.69 -1.66
C ALA A 124 12.57 -14.98 -2.62
N ALA A 125 13.79 -15.17 -2.08
CA ALA A 125 15.00 -15.51 -2.85
C ALA A 125 15.16 -14.66 -4.12
N LEU A 126 15.12 -13.33 -4.01
CA LEU A 126 15.02 -12.35 -5.10
C LEU A 126 16.35 -12.19 -5.88
N ASN A 127 16.83 -13.24 -6.52
CA ASN A 127 18.09 -13.25 -7.27
C ASN A 127 17.93 -13.85 -8.68
N GLN A 128 19.03 -13.80 -9.44
CA GLN A 128 19.12 -14.22 -10.83
C GLN A 128 18.84 -15.70 -11.10
N HIS A 129 18.75 -16.52 -10.06
CA HIS A 129 18.41 -17.94 -10.17
C HIS A 129 16.90 -18.19 -10.25
N ASN A 130 16.06 -17.15 -10.11
CA ASN A 130 14.63 -17.28 -10.39
C ASN A 130 14.38 -17.42 -11.90
N PRO A 131 13.53 -18.37 -12.33
CA PRO A 131 13.09 -18.47 -13.73
C PRO A 131 12.49 -17.18 -14.31
N TRP A 132 11.81 -16.39 -13.47
CA TRP A 132 11.21 -15.11 -13.88
C TRP A 132 12.17 -13.92 -13.74
N TRP A 133 13.43 -14.12 -13.38
CA TRP A 133 14.39 -13.01 -13.20
C TRP A 133 14.52 -12.05 -14.40
N PRO A 134 14.41 -12.49 -15.67
CA PRO A 134 14.44 -11.58 -16.82
C PRO A 134 13.43 -10.41 -16.78
N VAL A 135 12.43 -10.49 -15.90
CA VAL A 135 11.35 -9.51 -15.66
C VAL A 135 11.68 -8.49 -14.59
N MET A 136 12.65 -8.80 -13.72
CA MET A 136 12.97 -7.97 -12.57
C MET A 136 13.20 -6.49 -12.93
N PRO A 137 13.86 -6.13 -14.06
CA PRO A 137 13.99 -4.73 -14.46
C PRO A 137 12.64 -3.99 -14.64
N ASP A 138 11.62 -4.65 -15.19
CA ASP A 138 10.29 -4.05 -15.40
C ASP A 138 9.57 -3.82 -14.07
N ILE A 139 9.66 -4.79 -13.15
CA ILE A 139 9.13 -4.68 -11.78
C ILE A 139 9.87 -3.57 -11.04
N ALA A 140 11.20 -3.55 -11.10
CA ALA A 140 12.03 -2.55 -10.43
C ALA A 140 11.69 -1.13 -10.90
N LEU A 141 11.48 -0.91 -12.20
CA LEU A 141 11.07 0.38 -12.75
C LEU A 141 9.70 0.82 -12.23
N TYR A 142 8.73 -0.09 -12.16
CA TYR A 142 7.43 0.17 -11.54
C TYR A 142 7.60 0.60 -10.07
N LEU A 143 8.32 -0.18 -9.27
CA LEU A 143 8.54 0.08 -7.84
C LEU A 143 9.26 1.41 -7.60
N GLN A 144 10.25 1.72 -8.43
CA GLN A 144 11.01 2.98 -8.38
C GLN A 144 10.12 4.18 -8.68
N ARG A 145 9.24 4.10 -9.69
CA ARG A 145 8.33 5.20 -10.04
C ARG A 145 7.30 5.46 -8.94
N VAL A 146 6.69 4.41 -8.38
CA VAL A 146 5.77 4.57 -7.24
C VAL A 146 6.50 5.18 -6.04
N SER A 147 7.66 4.62 -5.68
CA SER A 147 8.52 5.14 -4.60
C SER A 147 8.89 6.61 -4.81
N PHE A 148 9.26 6.99 -6.04
CA PHE A 148 9.58 8.37 -6.39
C PHE A 148 8.40 9.31 -6.21
N MET A 149 7.22 8.92 -6.70
CA MET A 149 6.01 9.74 -6.63
C MET A 149 5.54 9.95 -5.19
N LEU A 150 5.61 8.92 -4.35
CA LEU A 150 5.28 9.01 -2.91
C LEU A 150 6.28 9.84 -2.09
N ARG A 151 7.41 10.26 -2.67
CA ARG A 151 8.40 11.16 -2.04
C ARG A 151 8.27 12.63 -2.50
N GLN A 152 7.43 12.94 -3.48
CA GLN A 152 7.37 14.29 -4.06
C GLN A 152 6.69 15.35 -3.18
N GLY A 153 6.23 14.98 -1.99
CA GLY A 153 5.48 15.88 -1.12
C GLY A 153 5.36 15.37 0.30
N LYS A 154 4.34 15.87 0.99
CA LYS A 154 4.02 15.53 2.37
C LYS A 154 2.76 14.65 2.39
N PRO A 155 2.65 13.70 3.31
CA PRO A 155 1.41 12.95 3.53
C PRO A 155 0.25 13.91 3.83
N ALA A 156 -0.94 13.61 3.29
CA ALA A 156 -2.15 14.41 3.47
C ALA A 156 -3.23 13.63 4.24
N ASN A 157 -2.85 13.12 5.42
CA ASN A 157 -3.74 12.38 6.31
C ASN A 157 -4.59 13.33 7.17
N ASP A 158 -5.89 13.04 7.28
CA ASP A 158 -6.81 13.86 8.08
C ASP A 158 -6.91 13.42 9.55
N VAL A 159 -6.60 12.15 9.81
CA VAL A 159 -6.83 11.52 11.11
C VAL A 159 -5.51 11.22 11.80
N ALA A 160 -5.39 11.60 13.06
CA ALA A 160 -4.40 11.06 13.97
C ALA A 160 -5.06 10.03 14.90
N VAL A 161 -4.57 8.78 14.87
CA VAL A 161 -5.02 7.70 15.75
C VAL A 161 -4.07 7.61 16.94
N TYR A 162 -4.59 7.92 18.13
CA TYR A 162 -3.82 7.85 19.36
C TYR A 162 -3.43 6.41 19.70
N LEU A 163 -2.16 6.22 20.06
CA LEU A 163 -1.61 4.96 20.52
C LEU A 163 -1.65 4.89 22.06
N PRO A 164 -2.44 3.96 22.65
CA PRO A 164 -2.58 3.83 24.10
C PRO A 164 -1.36 3.15 24.73
N THR A 165 -0.21 3.82 24.69
CA THR A 165 1.09 3.28 25.13
C THR A 165 1.11 2.91 26.61
N ASP A 166 0.54 3.75 27.47
CA ASP A 166 0.45 3.47 28.91
C ASP A 166 -0.43 2.26 29.23
N ASP A 167 -1.53 2.07 28.48
CA ASP A 167 -2.34 0.86 28.62
C ASP A 167 -1.55 -0.36 28.11
N ALA A 168 -0.82 -0.23 26.99
CA ALA A 168 0.01 -1.28 26.43
C ALA A 168 1.06 -1.80 27.44
N TRP A 169 1.70 -0.91 28.19
CA TRP A 169 2.64 -1.30 29.26
C TRP A 169 1.99 -2.11 30.38
N THR A 170 0.69 -1.92 30.66
CA THR A 170 0.01 -2.72 31.69
C THR A 170 -0.25 -4.17 31.26
N HIS A 171 -0.13 -4.47 29.96
CA HIS A 171 -0.26 -5.82 29.42
C HIS A 171 1.06 -6.60 29.38
N PHE A 172 2.16 -5.99 29.83
CA PHE A 172 3.47 -6.66 29.83
C PHE A 172 3.51 -7.81 30.83
N THR A 173 4.09 -8.91 30.40
CA THR A 173 4.37 -10.08 31.25
C THR A 173 5.83 -10.49 31.10
N LEU A 174 6.31 -11.35 32.00
CA LEU A 174 7.68 -11.88 31.92
C LEU A 174 7.89 -12.58 30.57
N GLY A 175 8.85 -12.09 29.78
CA GLY A 175 9.14 -12.60 28.44
C GLY A 175 8.26 -12.04 27.32
N ASN A 176 7.25 -11.22 27.63
CA ASN A 176 6.41 -10.55 26.65
C ASN A 176 6.25 -9.06 26.99
N ALA A 177 7.17 -8.26 26.46
CA ALA A 177 7.23 -6.81 26.66
C ALA A 177 7.33 -6.09 25.31
N THR A 178 6.26 -6.19 24.52
CA THR A 178 6.14 -5.64 23.17
C THR A 178 5.05 -4.57 23.13
N VAL A 179 5.44 -3.30 22.98
CA VAL A 179 4.47 -2.19 22.90
C VAL A 179 3.58 -2.37 21.67
N SER A 180 4.17 -2.68 20.52
CA SER A 180 3.46 -2.79 19.25
C SER A 180 2.42 -3.92 19.22
N GLU A 181 2.69 -5.09 19.82
CA GLU A 181 1.73 -6.20 19.85
C GLU A 181 0.59 -5.93 20.84
N ALA A 182 0.89 -5.33 22.00
CA ALA A 182 -0.13 -4.89 22.93
C ALA A 182 -1.03 -3.81 22.29
N ILE A 183 -0.45 -2.88 21.54
CA ILE A 183 -1.19 -1.84 20.79
C ILE A 183 -2.10 -2.45 19.73
N ASP A 184 -1.65 -3.43 18.92
CA ASP A 184 -2.51 -4.08 17.92
C ASP A 184 -3.81 -4.60 18.55
N ASN A 185 -3.68 -5.29 19.70
CA ASN A 185 -4.82 -5.77 20.46
C ASN A 185 -5.70 -4.62 21.00
N LEU A 186 -5.09 -3.55 21.52
CA LEU A 186 -5.81 -2.42 22.12
C LEU A 186 -6.56 -1.58 21.08
N LEU A 187 -6.03 -1.41 19.88
CA LEU A 187 -6.71 -0.73 18.77
C LEU A 187 -7.96 -1.50 18.33
N GLY A 188 -7.90 -2.83 18.41
CA GLY A 188 -8.99 -3.72 18.02
C GLY A 188 -9.08 -3.92 16.50
N PRO A 189 -9.90 -4.89 16.05
CA PRO A 189 -9.86 -5.36 14.66
C PRO A 189 -10.62 -4.48 13.66
N ARG A 190 -11.38 -3.46 14.11
CA ARG A 190 -12.35 -2.75 13.27
C ARG A 190 -12.00 -1.29 13.01
N LEU A 191 -11.40 -0.58 13.96
CA LEU A 191 -11.06 0.84 13.83
C LEU A 191 -10.39 1.20 12.50
N ILE A 192 -9.26 0.55 12.19
CA ILE A 192 -8.47 0.85 11.00
C ILE A 192 -9.24 0.49 9.71
N ALA A 193 -9.93 -0.65 9.71
CA ALA A 193 -10.80 -1.05 8.60
C ALA A 193 -11.86 0.03 8.31
N ARG A 194 -12.54 0.52 9.34
CA ARG A 194 -13.59 1.54 9.22
C ARG A 194 -13.07 2.90 8.78
N LEU A 195 -11.88 3.32 9.22
CA LEU A 195 -11.27 4.56 8.74
C LEU A 195 -10.98 4.50 7.24
N LEU A 196 -10.33 3.43 6.79
CA LEU A 196 -9.98 3.25 5.38
C LEU A 196 -11.23 3.06 4.50
N GLU A 197 -12.21 2.26 4.92
CA GLU A 197 -13.49 2.10 4.21
C GLU A 197 -14.31 3.39 4.13
N SER A 198 -14.15 4.27 5.11
CA SER A 198 -14.84 5.57 5.13
C SER A 198 -14.09 6.65 4.35
N GLY A 199 -12.95 6.34 3.73
CA GLY A 199 -12.25 7.28 2.86
C GLY A 199 -11.25 8.21 3.54
N TYR A 200 -10.70 7.81 4.69
CA TYR A 200 -9.74 8.63 5.45
C TYR A 200 -8.37 7.97 5.56
N GLY A 201 -7.33 8.69 5.14
CA GLY A 201 -5.95 8.40 5.50
C GLY A 201 -5.66 8.83 6.94
N PHE A 202 -4.72 8.15 7.59
CA PHE A 202 -4.38 8.41 8.98
C PHE A 202 -2.91 8.15 9.29
N ASP A 203 -2.43 8.77 10.37
CA ASP A 203 -1.19 8.43 11.05
C ASP A 203 -1.46 8.01 12.49
N PHE A 204 -0.64 7.12 13.03
CA PHE A 204 -0.55 6.90 14.46
C PHE A 204 0.14 8.07 15.15
N ILE A 205 -0.26 8.38 16.39
CA ILE A 205 0.37 9.41 17.22
C ILE A 205 0.42 8.96 18.69
N ASP A 206 1.44 9.33 19.44
CA ASP A 206 1.56 9.04 20.87
C ASP A 206 1.66 10.32 21.72
N ASP A 207 1.75 10.17 23.04
CA ASP A 207 1.84 11.28 23.99
C ASP A 207 3.04 12.21 23.73
N THR A 208 4.18 11.64 23.33
CA THR A 208 5.40 12.41 23.11
C THR A 208 5.24 13.32 21.90
N ALA A 209 4.73 12.79 20.78
CA ALA A 209 4.44 13.58 19.60
C ALA A 209 3.37 14.67 19.87
N ILE A 210 2.28 14.33 20.57
CA ILE A 210 1.22 15.29 20.92
C ILE A 210 1.76 16.45 21.76
N ASN A 211 2.52 16.14 22.81
CA ASN A 211 2.92 17.14 23.80
C ASN A 211 4.13 17.96 23.34
N GLN A 212 5.11 17.34 22.68
CA GLN A 212 6.37 18.00 22.31
C GLN A 212 6.33 18.65 20.92
N LEU A 213 5.65 18.02 19.94
CA LEU A 213 5.61 18.50 18.56
C LEU A 213 4.26 19.12 18.19
N GLY A 214 3.18 18.67 18.84
CA GLY A 214 1.82 19.09 18.53
C GLY A 214 1.55 20.56 18.85
N LYS A 215 0.94 21.26 17.90
CA LYS A 215 0.39 22.61 18.05
C LYS A 215 -1.08 22.59 17.67
N VAL A 216 -1.92 23.23 18.49
CA VAL A 216 -3.36 23.36 18.22
C VAL A 216 -3.57 24.67 17.50
N GLU A 217 -3.93 24.59 16.22
CA GLU A 217 -4.05 25.77 15.36
C GLU A 217 -5.16 25.58 14.31
N ASN A 218 -6.17 26.46 14.35
CA ASN A 218 -7.26 26.53 13.38
C ASN A 218 -8.07 25.21 13.27
N GLY A 219 -8.46 24.64 14.41
CA GLY A 219 -9.24 23.40 14.48
C GLY A 219 -8.48 22.16 14.02
N ALA A 220 -7.15 22.17 14.12
CA ALA A 220 -6.31 21.02 13.79
C ALA A 220 -5.17 20.84 14.79
N LEU A 221 -4.74 19.59 14.98
CA LEU A 221 -3.46 19.27 15.61
C LEU A 221 -2.38 19.26 14.52
N ALA A 222 -1.57 20.30 14.48
CA ALA A 222 -0.40 20.40 13.59
C ALA A 222 0.81 19.71 14.23
N VAL A 223 1.41 18.76 13.52
CA VAL A 223 2.65 18.09 13.94
C VAL A 223 3.63 18.13 12.78
N ASN A 224 4.68 18.94 12.94
CA ASN A 224 5.64 19.25 11.88
C ASN A 224 4.92 19.66 10.57
N SER A 225 4.83 18.74 9.62
CA SER A 225 4.22 19.00 8.32
C SER A 225 2.82 18.40 8.14
N GLY A 226 2.39 17.56 9.08
CA GLY A 226 1.05 16.99 9.17
C GLY A 226 0.09 17.97 9.84
N ARG A 227 -1.18 17.94 9.40
CA ARG A 227 -2.27 18.73 9.96
C ARG A 227 -3.49 17.84 10.11
N TYR A 228 -3.79 17.44 11.34
CA TYR A 228 -4.85 16.49 11.65
C TYR A 228 -6.09 17.22 12.19
N PRO A 229 -7.14 17.46 11.37
CA PRO A 229 -8.41 17.96 11.86
C PRO A 229 -9.16 16.98 12.77
N ILE A 230 -8.77 15.69 12.78
CA ILE A 230 -9.43 14.64 13.53
C ILE A 230 -8.41 13.92 14.41
N VAL A 231 -8.73 13.72 15.70
CA VAL A 231 -7.97 12.85 16.61
C VAL A 231 -8.90 11.79 17.17
N ILE A 232 -8.53 10.51 17.05
CA ILE A 232 -9.30 9.38 17.58
C ILE A 232 -8.55 8.73 18.74
N LEU A 233 -9.25 8.52 19.85
CA LEU A 233 -8.80 7.83 21.06
C LEU A 233 -9.44 6.43 21.12
N PRO A 234 -8.76 5.38 20.65
CA PRO A 234 -9.35 4.05 20.55
C PRO A 234 -9.26 3.27 21.86
N GLY A 235 -10.36 3.22 22.60
CA GLY A 235 -10.46 2.37 23.80
C GLY A 235 -9.52 2.76 24.94
N VAL A 236 -9.10 4.02 25.04
CA VAL A 236 -8.07 4.48 25.98
C VAL A 236 -8.57 4.49 27.42
N GLU A 237 -7.88 3.81 28.32
CA GLU A 237 -8.14 3.82 29.76
C GLU A 237 -7.22 4.79 30.51
N ARG A 238 -5.91 4.71 30.23
CA ARG A 238 -4.87 5.56 30.85
C ARG A 238 -4.42 6.64 29.88
N MET A 239 -4.43 7.86 30.36
CA MET A 239 -3.91 9.00 29.60
C MET A 239 -3.25 10.02 30.55
N PRO A 240 -2.04 10.51 30.24
CA PRO A 240 -1.43 11.60 30.99
C PRO A 240 -2.32 12.85 31.00
N VAL A 241 -2.35 13.56 32.14
CA VAL A 241 -3.13 14.81 32.28
C VAL A 241 -2.71 15.85 31.24
N ALA A 242 -1.40 15.96 30.95
CA ALA A 242 -0.88 16.90 29.96
C ALA A 242 -1.44 16.63 28.56
N THR A 243 -1.46 15.36 28.12
CA THR A 243 -2.03 14.94 26.84
C THR A 243 -3.53 15.25 26.79
N LEU A 244 -4.29 14.87 27.82
CA LEU A 244 -5.73 15.14 27.86
C LEU A 244 -6.04 16.64 27.84
N GLN A 245 -5.21 17.46 28.49
CA GLN A 245 -5.33 18.92 28.47
C GLN A 245 -5.07 19.50 27.08
N LYS A 246 -4.05 19.00 26.37
CA LYS A 246 -3.75 19.40 24.99
C LYS A 246 -4.91 19.05 24.05
N LEU A 247 -5.46 17.84 24.18
CA LEU A 247 -6.57 17.35 23.35
C LEU A 247 -7.90 18.05 23.67
N GLU A 248 -8.14 18.43 24.93
CA GLU A 248 -9.25 19.31 25.27
C GLU A 248 -9.11 20.67 24.57
N GLY A 249 -7.92 21.27 24.57
CA GLY A 249 -7.63 22.49 23.82
C GLY A 249 -7.91 22.33 22.32
N PHE A 250 -7.46 21.23 21.73
CA PHE A 250 -7.75 20.86 20.33
C PHE A 250 -9.25 20.79 20.04
N ALA A 251 -10.02 20.10 20.87
CA ALA A 251 -11.46 19.98 20.69
C ALA A 251 -12.16 21.35 20.78
N ARG A 252 -11.72 22.20 21.73
CA ARG A 252 -12.26 23.55 21.91
C ARG A 252 -11.91 24.52 20.78
N ASP A 253 -10.78 24.32 20.12
CA ASP A 253 -10.36 25.09 18.93
C ASP A 253 -11.10 24.66 17.64
N GLY A 254 -12.02 23.69 17.74
CA GLY A 254 -12.83 23.20 16.62
C GLY A 254 -12.31 21.91 15.97
N GLY A 255 -11.29 21.29 16.55
CA GLY A 255 -10.82 19.97 16.14
C GLY A 255 -11.81 18.86 16.50
N LEU A 256 -11.91 17.83 15.66
CA LEU A 256 -12.80 16.70 15.90
C LEU A 256 -12.10 15.64 16.77
N LEU A 257 -12.31 15.70 18.08
CA LEU A 257 -11.85 14.68 19.03
C LEU A 257 -12.92 13.60 19.22
N ILE A 258 -12.56 12.33 19.03
CA ILE A 258 -13.47 11.19 19.16
C ILE A 258 -12.84 10.13 20.08
N ALA A 259 -13.52 9.74 21.15
CA ALA A 259 -13.17 8.53 21.90
C ALA A 259 -14.05 7.36 21.45
N THR A 260 -13.45 6.19 21.21
CA THR A 260 -14.21 4.97 20.88
C THR A 260 -14.17 3.98 22.05
N ARG A 261 -15.25 3.20 22.21
CA ARG A 261 -15.44 2.12 23.21
C ARG A 261 -15.47 2.59 24.66
N ARG A 262 -14.50 3.39 25.11
CA ARG A 262 -14.45 4.04 26.44
C ARG A 262 -13.73 5.39 26.36
N THR A 263 -13.93 6.21 27.39
CA THR A 263 -13.19 7.46 27.60
C THR A 263 -12.06 7.25 28.64
N PRO A 264 -10.99 8.08 28.62
CA PRO A 264 -9.91 7.98 29.59
C PRO A 264 -10.43 8.09 31.03
N SER A 265 -9.93 7.27 31.94
CA SER A 265 -10.49 7.16 33.30
C SER A 265 -9.44 7.04 34.41
N LEU A 266 -8.17 6.82 34.04
CA LEU A 266 -7.03 6.66 34.94
C LEU A 266 -5.86 7.53 34.48
N ALA A 267 -5.09 8.05 35.43
CA ALA A 267 -3.75 8.56 35.13
C ALA A 267 -2.76 7.39 35.06
N PRO A 268 -1.73 7.46 34.20
CA PRO A 268 -0.70 6.42 34.12
C PRO A 268 0.24 6.43 35.32
N GLY A 269 1.07 5.39 35.46
CA GLY A 269 2.10 5.29 36.48
C GLY A 269 1.61 5.02 37.92
N LEU A 270 2.50 4.49 38.77
CA LEU A 270 2.17 4.14 40.15
C LEU A 270 1.89 5.37 41.03
N MET A 271 2.69 6.43 40.87
CA MET A 271 2.58 7.65 41.68
C MET A 271 1.54 8.61 41.12
N ASP A 272 1.60 8.87 39.81
CA ASP A 272 0.64 9.75 39.12
C ASP A 272 -0.76 9.13 39.12
N GLY A 273 -0.89 7.81 38.98
CA GLY A 273 -2.16 7.10 39.14
C GLY A 273 -2.87 7.37 40.46
N LYS A 274 -2.12 7.49 41.57
CA LYS A 274 -2.69 7.80 42.90
C LYS A 274 -3.13 9.26 43.03
N THR A 275 -2.39 10.19 42.43
CA THR A 275 -2.56 11.64 42.67
C THR A 275 -3.38 12.34 41.59
N GLN A 276 -3.40 11.82 40.36
CA GLN A 276 -3.96 12.51 39.19
C GLN A 276 -5.21 11.83 38.59
N THR A 277 -5.54 10.59 38.97
CA THR A 277 -6.72 9.89 38.43
C THR A 277 -8.03 10.66 38.62
N GLY A 278 -8.21 11.34 39.76
CA GLY A 278 -9.38 12.19 39.99
C GLY A 278 -9.49 13.31 38.93
N ARG A 279 -8.37 13.95 38.61
CA ARG A 279 -8.29 15.00 37.59
C ARG A 279 -8.58 14.45 36.20
N VAL A 280 -8.03 13.28 35.82
CA VAL A 280 -8.35 12.63 34.53
C VAL A 280 -9.85 12.40 34.40
N ARG A 281 -10.50 11.83 35.42
CA ARG A 281 -11.96 11.58 35.39
C ARG A 281 -12.78 12.86 35.25
N GLU A 282 -12.40 13.92 35.95
CA GLU A 282 -13.08 15.20 35.82
C GLU A 282 -12.94 15.80 34.42
N MET A 283 -11.72 15.77 33.87
CA MET A 283 -11.44 16.25 32.52
C MET A 283 -12.20 15.43 31.46
N SER A 284 -12.18 14.10 31.55
CA SER A 284 -12.89 13.23 30.63
C SER A 284 -14.39 13.48 30.61
N ARG A 285 -15.03 13.65 31.79
CA ARG A 285 -16.45 14.03 31.85
C ARG A 285 -16.70 15.37 31.16
N ARG A 286 -15.86 16.37 31.42
CA ARG A 286 -16.00 17.70 30.80
C ARG A 286 -15.80 17.68 29.27
N VAL A 287 -14.95 16.78 28.77
CA VAL A 287 -14.61 16.69 27.34
C VAL A 287 -15.64 15.86 26.56
N PHE A 288 -16.15 14.76 27.13
CA PHE A 288 -16.96 13.78 26.40
C PHE A 288 -18.42 13.65 26.87
N GLU A 289 -18.80 14.22 28.02
CA GLU A 289 -20.16 14.09 28.58
C GLU A 289 -20.93 15.41 28.58
N GLY A 290 -22.24 15.30 28.32
CA GLY A 290 -23.18 16.43 28.32
C GLY A 290 -23.42 17.07 26.95
N ALA A 291 -24.49 17.86 26.85
CA ALA A 291 -24.96 18.42 25.58
C ALA A 291 -24.01 19.45 24.94
N ARG A 292 -23.04 19.97 25.70
CA ARG A 292 -22.02 20.94 25.24
C ARG A 292 -20.60 20.36 25.29
N ALA A 293 -20.48 19.03 25.36
CA ALA A 293 -19.17 18.37 25.28
C ALA A 293 -18.47 18.79 23.98
N PRO A 294 -17.21 19.25 24.03
CA PRO A 294 -16.46 19.64 22.83
C PRO A 294 -16.00 18.45 21.98
N ALA A 295 -16.10 17.22 22.50
CA ALA A 295 -15.69 15.99 21.82
C ALA A 295 -16.83 14.97 21.73
N HIS A 296 -16.63 13.93 20.93
CA HIS A 296 -17.61 12.86 20.72
C HIS A 296 -17.18 11.56 21.37
N PHE A 297 -18.16 10.82 21.91
CA PHE A 297 -17.97 9.45 22.36
C PHE A 297 -18.75 8.50 21.44
N VAL A 298 -18.07 7.51 20.87
CA VAL A 298 -18.62 6.47 20.01
C VAL A 298 -18.52 5.14 20.73
N LYS A 299 -19.66 4.53 21.05
CA LYS A 299 -19.66 3.27 21.81
C LYS A 299 -19.35 2.08 20.91
N ASP A 300 -19.98 2.03 19.74
CA ASP A 300 -19.76 1.00 18.72
C ASP A 300 -19.06 1.60 17.50
N GLU A 301 -17.74 1.45 17.44
CA GLU A 301 -16.93 1.94 16.34
C GLU A 301 -17.25 1.25 15.00
N ASP A 302 -17.83 0.05 14.99
CA ASP A 302 -18.10 -0.67 13.76
C ASP A 302 -19.26 -0.06 12.96
N THR A 303 -20.27 0.44 13.65
CA THR A 303 -21.50 0.94 13.03
C THR A 303 -21.64 2.46 13.05
N GLU A 304 -21.01 3.14 14.01
CA GLU A 304 -21.21 4.59 14.24
C GLU A 304 -20.06 5.45 13.70
N LEU A 305 -18.81 4.97 13.74
CA LEU A 305 -17.64 5.81 13.46
C LEU A 305 -17.64 6.39 12.04
N GLY A 306 -17.80 5.54 11.02
CA GLY A 306 -17.80 5.97 9.62
C GLY A 306 -18.95 6.94 9.30
N ARG A 307 -20.12 6.74 9.93
CA ARG A 307 -21.29 7.63 9.80
C ARG A 307 -21.04 8.98 10.46
N LEU A 308 -20.43 8.98 11.64
CA LEU A 308 -20.06 10.22 12.34
C LEU A 308 -19.05 11.02 11.52
N LEU A 309 -17.99 10.36 11.05
CA LEU A 309 -16.94 11.00 10.26
C LEU A 309 -17.50 11.62 8.98
N SER A 310 -18.17 10.82 8.14
CA SER A 310 -18.75 11.31 6.87
C SER A 310 -19.78 12.45 7.02
N ARG A 311 -20.43 12.57 8.18
CA ARG A 311 -21.34 13.67 8.49
C ARG A 311 -20.60 14.96 8.85
N LEU A 312 -19.48 14.86 9.57
CA LEU A 312 -18.78 16.01 10.14
C LEU A 312 -17.63 16.51 9.25
N VAL A 313 -16.99 15.61 8.53
CA VAL A 313 -15.88 15.89 7.63
C VAL A 313 -16.16 15.16 6.33
N ALA A 314 -15.93 15.80 5.19
CA ALA A 314 -16.04 15.09 3.91
C ALA A 314 -14.86 14.11 3.78
N PRO A 315 -15.04 12.86 3.30
CA PRO A 315 -13.92 11.94 3.10
C PRO A 315 -12.94 12.46 2.05
N ASP A 316 -11.67 12.08 2.13
CA ASP A 316 -10.65 12.46 1.13
C ASP A 316 -10.92 11.76 -0.21
N VAL A 317 -11.28 10.47 -0.14
CA VAL A 317 -11.73 9.67 -1.29
C VAL A 317 -12.99 8.91 -0.93
N SER A 318 -14.04 9.03 -1.75
CA SER A 318 -15.27 8.25 -1.63
C SER A 318 -15.47 7.37 -2.87
N LEU A 319 -15.78 6.09 -2.66
CA LEU A 319 -15.99 5.10 -3.73
C LEU A 319 -17.46 4.71 -3.84
N SER A 320 -17.97 4.66 -5.07
CA SER A 320 -19.35 4.22 -5.37
C SER A 320 -19.37 3.23 -6.55
N PRO A 321 -19.84 1.99 -6.37
CA PRO A 321 -20.21 1.37 -5.10
C PRO A 321 -19.02 1.32 -4.13
N ALA A 322 -19.32 1.09 -2.85
CA ALA A 322 -18.27 0.91 -1.85
C ALA A 322 -17.40 -0.30 -2.26
N ALA A 323 -16.12 -0.05 -2.50
CA ALA A 323 -15.12 -1.09 -2.60
C ALA A 323 -14.34 -1.06 -1.29
N GLY A 324 -14.45 -2.13 -0.51
CA GLY A 324 -13.32 -2.51 0.32
C GLY A 324 -12.13 -2.85 -0.58
N ASP A 325 -11.05 -3.52 -0.24
CA ASP A 325 -10.04 -3.94 -1.25
C ASP A 325 -9.41 -2.88 -2.22
N VAL A 326 -9.86 -1.64 -2.30
CA VAL A 326 -9.27 -0.53 -3.04
C VAL A 326 -8.78 0.46 -1.99
N GLY A 327 -7.46 0.53 -1.85
CA GLY A 327 -6.80 1.48 -0.96
C GLY A 327 -6.31 2.70 -1.71
N PHE A 328 -6.04 3.77 -0.98
CA PHE A 328 -5.33 4.93 -1.49
C PHE A 328 -4.32 5.48 -0.47
N VAL A 329 -3.32 6.20 -0.97
CA VAL A 329 -2.47 7.11 -0.20
C VAL A 329 -2.43 8.45 -0.92
N HIS A 330 -2.46 9.53 -0.16
CA HIS A 330 -2.48 10.89 -0.67
C HIS A 330 -1.23 11.66 -0.20
N CYS A 331 -0.47 12.17 -1.17
CA CYS A 331 0.65 13.08 -0.96
C CYS A 331 0.33 14.45 -1.56
N ARG A 332 0.56 15.51 -0.78
CA ARG A 332 0.45 16.90 -1.22
C ARG A 332 1.83 17.50 -1.45
N SER A 333 2.04 18.07 -2.63
CA SER A 333 3.24 18.83 -2.95
C SER A 333 2.92 20.30 -3.27
N ALA A 334 3.96 21.10 -3.52
CA ALA A 334 3.80 22.48 -3.99
C ALA A 334 3.17 22.55 -5.39
N PHE A 335 3.24 21.49 -6.18
CA PHE A 335 2.84 21.48 -7.58
C PHE A 335 1.65 20.56 -7.89
N ALA A 336 1.30 19.62 -7.01
CA ALA A 336 0.22 18.68 -7.23
C ALA A 336 -0.37 18.12 -5.93
N GLU A 337 -1.58 17.57 -6.06
CA GLU A 337 -2.12 16.56 -5.15
C GLU A 337 -1.97 15.20 -5.86
N ILE A 338 -1.36 14.21 -5.20
CA ILE A 338 -0.95 12.94 -5.79
C ILE A 338 -1.62 11.81 -5.02
N TYR A 339 -2.42 11.00 -5.69
CA TYR A 339 -3.03 9.81 -5.10
C TYR A 339 -2.43 8.56 -5.75
N PHE A 340 -1.87 7.66 -4.94
CA PHE A 340 -1.64 6.29 -5.35
C PHE A 340 -2.89 5.47 -4.97
N VAL A 341 -3.48 4.77 -5.93
CA VAL A 341 -4.68 3.96 -5.72
C VAL A 341 -4.39 2.55 -6.20
N ALA A 342 -4.72 1.55 -5.39
CA ALA A 342 -4.46 0.15 -5.70
C ALA A 342 -5.61 -0.76 -5.28
N ASN A 343 -5.98 -1.68 -6.16
CA ASN A 343 -6.83 -2.82 -5.89
C ASN A 343 -5.96 -3.92 -5.26
N THR A 344 -6.36 -4.43 -4.12
CA THR A 344 -5.67 -5.49 -3.36
C THR A 344 -6.38 -6.84 -3.46
N SER A 345 -7.43 -6.96 -4.29
CA SER A 345 -8.10 -8.23 -4.55
C SER A 345 -7.72 -8.83 -5.89
N ASN A 346 -8.06 -10.12 -6.05
CA ASN A 346 -7.96 -10.85 -7.30
C ASN A 346 -9.14 -10.63 -8.25
N GLN A 347 -10.01 -9.64 -7.99
CA GLN A 347 -11.16 -9.32 -8.82
C GLN A 347 -10.97 -7.94 -9.45
N ALA A 348 -11.40 -7.77 -10.71
CA ALA A 348 -11.45 -6.45 -11.30
C ALA A 348 -12.43 -5.55 -10.53
N ARG A 349 -12.13 -4.25 -10.49
CA ARG A 349 -12.93 -3.23 -9.82
C ARG A 349 -13.23 -2.08 -10.77
N SER A 350 -14.51 -1.85 -10.98
CA SER A 350 -15.07 -0.69 -11.68
C SER A 350 -15.86 0.13 -10.65
N VAL A 351 -15.35 1.31 -10.30
CA VAL A 351 -16.00 2.20 -9.33
C VAL A 351 -15.89 3.67 -9.75
N ARG A 352 -16.82 4.48 -9.25
CA ARG A 352 -16.72 5.95 -9.30
C ARG A 352 -15.96 6.41 -8.07
N ALA A 353 -14.79 7.02 -8.28
CA ALA A 353 -13.97 7.57 -7.20
C ALA A 353 -14.12 9.09 -7.16
N THR A 354 -14.61 9.61 -6.04
CA THR A 354 -14.75 11.06 -5.79
C THR A 354 -13.67 11.52 -4.83
N PHE A 355 -12.79 12.38 -5.32
CA PHE A 355 -11.69 12.99 -4.57
C PHE A 355 -12.14 14.34 -4.03
N ARG A 356 -11.75 14.70 -2.80
CA ARG A 356 -12.08 15.97 -2.14
C ARG A 356 -11.26 17.15 -2.66
N LEU A 357 -11.21 17.29 -3.98
CA LEU A 357 -10.49 18.31 -4.73
C LEU A 357 -11.38 18.88 -5.83
N GLY A 358 -11.69 20.17 -5.75
CA GLY A 358 -12.48 20.90 -6.75
C GLY A 358 -11.61 21.77 -7.66
N GLY A 359 -12.06 22.00 -8.89
CA GLY A 359 -11.46 22.97 -9.81
C GLY A 359 -10.10 22.58 -10.41
N MET A 360 -9.66 21.33 -10.24
CA MET A 360 -8.41 20.81 -10.79
C MET A 360 -8.71 19.76 -11.87
N THR A 361 -7.79 19.62 -12.84
CA THR A 361 -7.91 18.58 -13.89
C THR A 361 -7.01 17.40 -13.55
N PRO A 362 -7.57 16.20 -13.36
CA PRO A 362 -6.78 15.01 -13.04
C PRO A 362 -6.14 14.37 -14.28
N GLU A 363 -4.97 13.79 -14.08
CA GLU A 363 -4.25 12.95 -15.03
C GLU A 363 -3.92 11.60 -14.40
N TRP A 364 -4.03 10.54 -15.18
CA TRP A 364 -3.50 9.23 -14.81
C TRP A 364 -2.05 9.09 -15.26
N TRP A 365 -1.21 8.68 -14.32
CA TRP A 365 0.19 8.38 -14.56
C TRP A 365 0.37 6.87 -14.38
N ASP A 366 0.79 6.19 -15.45
CA ASP A 366 1.00 4.75 -15.44
C ASP A 366 2.41 4.41 -14.93
N PRO A 367 2.57 3.81 -13.73
CA PRO A 367 3.88 3.47 -13.19
C PRO A 367 4.63 2.41 -14.00
N PHE A 368 3.97 1.58 -14.82
CA PHE A 368 4.67 0.61 -15.68
C PHE A 368 5.32 1.24 -16.90
N THR A 369 4.63 2.18 -17.53
CA THR A 369 5.07 2.75 -18.81
C THR A 369 5.67 4.15 -18.67
N GLY A 370 5.38 4.85 -17.57
CA GLY A 370 5.71 6.26 -17.39
C GLY A 370 4.84 7.21 -18.21
N LYS A 371 3.80 6.71 -18.89
CA LYS A 371 2.91 7.53 -19.71
C LYS A 371 1.90 8.28 -18.83
N VAL A 372 1.53 9.46 -19.31
CA VAL A 372 0.50 10.32 -18.73
C VAL A 372 -0.67 10.40 -19.70
N TYR A 373 -1.88 10.33 -19.18
CA TYR A 373 -3.11 10.49 -19.96
C TYR A 373 -4.17 11.22 -19.13
N PRO A 374 -5.05 12.01 -19.77
CA PRO A 374 -6.13 12.69 -19.05
C PRO A 374 -7.05 11.67 -18.38
N ALA A 375 -7.48 11.96 -17.15
CA ALA A 375 -8.46 11.13 -16.48
C ALA A 375 -9.89 11.50 -16.92
N SER A 376 -10.72 10.48 -17.17
CA SER A 376 -12.13 10.67 -17.52
C SER A 376 -12.92 11.18 -16.32
N VAL A 377 -13.17 12.50 -16.30
CA VAL A 377 -13.96 13.16 -15.27
C VAL A 377 -15.45 12.95 -15.54
N LEU A 378 -16.15 12.30 -14.60
CA LEU A 378 -17.58 12.04 -14.66
C LEU A 378 -18.41 13.18 -14.04
N ALA A 379 -17.86 13.84 -13.02
CA ALA A 379 -18.48 14.98 -12.36
C ALA A 379 -17.43 15.87 -11.67
N SER A 380 -17.71 17.16 -11.53
CA SER A 380 -16.85 18.12 -10.83
C SER A 380 -17.67 19.05 -9.92
N PRO A 381 -18.22 18.54 -8.80
CA PRO A 381 -18.84 19.40 -7.81
C PRO A 381 -17.83 20.44 -7.25
N PRO A 382 -18.29 21.55 -6.65
CA PRO A 382 -17.40 22.65 -6.22
C PRO A 382 -16.21 22.25 -5.33
N ARG A 383 -16.35 21.18 -4.54
CA ARG A 383 -15.32 20.67 -3.61
C ARG A 383 -14.88 19.24 -3.92
N GLY A 384 -15.16 18.73 -5.12
CA GLY A 384 -14.77 17.37 -5.47
C GLY A 384 -14.64 17.13 -6.96
N THR A 385 -13.96 16.05 -7.30
CA THR A 385 -13.81 15.57 -8.67
C THR A 385 -14.05 14.08 -8.68
N THR A 386 -15.03 13.65 -9.48
CA THR A 386 -15.39 12.24 -9.66
C THR A 386 -14.81 11.73 -10.96
N VAL A 387 -14.02 10.66 -10.89
CA VAL A 387 -13.44 9.97 -12.05
C VAL A 387 -13.93 8.53 -12.12
N ALA A 388 -13.98 7.97 -13.32
CA ALA A 388 -14.10 6.52 -13.50
C ALA A 388 -12.77 5.86 -13.07
N LEU A 389 -12.84 4.87 -12.20
CA LEU A 389 -11.70 4.10 -11.73
C LEU A 389 -11.90 2.63 -12.11
N GLU A 390 -11.11 2.19 -13.09
CA GLU A 390 -11.04 0.81 -13.55
C GLU A 390 -9.68 0.22 -13.15
N LEU A 391 -9.72 -0.78 -12.28
CA LEU A 391 -8.53 -1.47 -11.78
C LEU A 391 -8.66 -2.97 -12.03
N GLU A 392 -7.71 -3.52 -12.77
CA GLU A 392 -7.51 -4.97 -12.89
C GLU A 392 -7.30 -5.63 -11.52
N PRO A 393 -7.41 -6.98 -11.41
CA PRO A 393 -6.91 -7.72 -10.26
C PRO A 393 -5.50 -7.28 -9.88
N TYR A 394 -5.30 -6.87 -8.63
CA TYR A 394 -4.02 -6.31 -8.14
C TYR A 394 -3.49 -5.10 -8.95
N GLY A 395 -4.36 -4.40 -9.67
CA GLY A 395 -4.05 -3.23 -10.46
C GLY A 395 -3.87 -1.97 -9.62
N SER A 396 -2.99 -1.07 -10.05
CA SER A 396 -2.69 0.18 -9.35
C SER A 396 -2.36 1.29 -10.34
N ARG A 397 -2.67 2.54 -9.96
CA ARG A 397 -2.47 3.75 -10.77
C ARG A 397 -2.13 4.94 -9.87
N ILE A 398 -1.55 5.98 -10.48
CA ILE A 398 -1.30 7.26 -9.82
C ILE A 398 -2.20 8.31 -10.46
N LEU A 399 -3.06 8.95 -9.66
CA LEU A 399 -3.88 10.08 -10.07
C LEU A 399 -3.22 11.37 -9.61
N VAL A 400 -2.93 12.27 -10.55
CA VAL A 400 -2.26 13.54 -10.27
C VAL A 400 -3.19 14.70 -10.60
N PHE A 401 -3.46 15.55 -9.62
CA PHE A 401 -4.13 16.83 -9.81
C PHE A 401 -3.07 17.92 -9.82
N SER A 402 -2.67 18.37 -11.02
CA SER A 402 -1.68 19.43 -11.16
C SER A 402 -2.24 20.79 -10.72
N LYS A 403 -1.47 21.52 -9.92
CA LYS A 403 -1.77 22.92 -9.54
C LYS A 403 -1.42 23.91 -10.65
N ARG A 404 -0.67 23.47 -11.67
CA ARG A 404 -0.43 24.26 -12.88
C ARG A 404 -1.63 24.12 -13.81
N ARG A 405 -2.13 25.24 -14.33
CA ARG A 405 -3.11 25.24 -15.41
C ARG A 405 -2.47 24.64 -16.65
N GLN A 406 -2.91 23.44 -17.03
CA GLN A 406 -2.55 22.86 -18.32
C GLN A 406 -3.60 23.21 -19.37
N SER A 407 -3.15 23.35 -20.62
CA SER A 407 -4.06 23.40 -21.78
C SER A 407 -4.81 22.08 -21.86
N ARG A 408 -6.14 22.14 -21.96
CA ARG A 408 -6.97 20.95 -22.19
C ARG A 408 -6.57 20.32 -23.53
N GLU A 409 -5.80 19.24 -23.51
CA GLU A 409 -5.77 18.35 -24.66
C GLU A 409 -7.16 17.73 -24.81
N ALA A 410 -7.66 17.71 -26.04
CA ALA A 410 -8.96 17.14 -26.33
C ALA A 410 -8.94 15.65 -25.93
N VAL A 411 -9.90 15.23 -25.10
CA VAL A 411 -10.16 13.81 -24.87
C VAL A 411 -10.30 13.16 -26.24
N ALA A 412 -9.44 12.18 -26.53
CA ALA A 412 -9.50 11.43 -27.77
C ALA A 412 -10.93 10.87 -27.90
N ARG A 413 -11.63 11.25 -28.98
CA ARG A 413 -12.97 10.74 -29.27
C ARG A 413 -12.87 9.23 -29.43
N GLU A 414 -13.76 8.49 -28.80
CA GLU A 414 -13.85 7.05 -29.05
C GLU A 414 -14.06 6.79 -30.55
N PRO A 415 -13.31 5.85 -31.14
CA PRO A 415 -13.51 5.48 -32.54
C PRO A 415 -14.96 5.04 -32.74
N ARG A 416 -15.65 5.64 -33.71
CA ARG A 416 -17.05 5.29 -34.04
C ARG A 416 -17.19 3.85 -34.55
N HIS A 417 -16.08 3.23 -34.95
CA HIS A 417 -16.02 1.85 -35.43
C HIS A 417 -14.67 1.25 -35.08
N VAL A 418 -14.68 0.14 -34.34
CA VAL A 418 -13.47 -0.64 -34.01
C VAL A 418 -13.56 -1.95 -34.81
N PRO A 419 -12.59 -2.27 -35.67
CA PRO A 419 -12.58 -3.55 -36.39
C PRO A 419 -12.53 -4.75 -35.42
N PRO A 420 -13.06 -5.92 -35.82
CA PRO A 420 -13.01 -7.11 -34.96
C PRO A 420 -11.57 -7.53 -34.65
N PRO A 421 -11.30 -8.09 -33.45
CA PRO A 421 -9.97 -8.56 -33.09
C PRO A 421 -9.56 -9.76 -33.94
N ILE A 422 -8.25 -9.94 -34.11
CA ILE A 422 -7.67 -11.16 -34.71
C ILE A 422 -7.62 -12.24 -33.63
N ASP A 423 -8.23 -13.40 -33.88
CA ASP A 423 -8.12 -14.55 -32.98
C ASP A 423 -6.71 -15.16 -33.04
N LEU A 424 -6.01 -15.11 -31.91
CA LEU A 424 -4.67 -15.65 -31.76
C LEU A 424 -4.64 -16.95 -30.95
N SER A 425 -5.78 -17.57 -30.65
CA SER A 425 -5.87 -18.74 -29.75
C SER A 425 -5.24 -20.04 -30.28
N ILE A 426 -4.97 -20.14 -31.59
CA ILE A 426 -4.51 -21.37 -32.25
C ILE A 426 -3.15 -21.24 -32.94
N GLY A 427 -2.48 -22.38 -33.18
CA GLY A 427 -1.33 -22.46 -34.09
C GLY A 427 -0.06 -21.75 -33.58
N TRP A 428 0.37 -22.09 -32.36
CA TRP A 428 1.60 -21.57 -31.77
C TRP A 428 2.73 -22.59 -31.83
N LYS A 429 3.95 -22.12 -32.03
CA LYS A 429 5.16 -22.90 -31.74
C LYS A 429 5.75 -22.43 -30.42
N VAL A 430 5.92 -23.36 -29.49
CA VAL A 430 6.44 -23.10 -28.13
C VAL A 430 7.79 -23.75 -27.97
N SER A 431 8.81 -22.98 -27.59
CA SER A 431 10.18 -23.43 -27.40
C SER A 431 10.61 -23.26 -25.94
N PHE A 432 11.04 -24.34 -25.29
CA PHE A 432 11.47 -24.37 -23.90
C PHE A 432 12.99 -24.25 -23.84
N GLY A 433 13.49 -23.05 -23.52
CA GLY A 433 14.89 -22.64 -23.76
C GLY A 433 15.93 -23.64 -23.25
N ASN A 434 16.03 -23.78 -21.93
CA ASN A 434 17.04 -24.64 -21.28
C ASN A 434 16.82 -26.14 -21.54
N ALA A 435 15.65 -26.54 -22.03
CA ALA A 435 15.34 -27.92 -22.36
C ALA A 435 15.65 -28.27 -23.83
N GLY A 436 16.00 -27.29 -24.67
CA GLY A 436 16.27 -27.51 -26.10
C GLY A 436 15.07 -28.08 -26.88
N ARG A 437 13.86 -27.95 -26.34
CA ARG A 437 12.64 -28.62 -26.84
C ARG A 437 11.70 -27.62 -27.49
N SER A 438 11.05 -28.01 -28.58
CA SER A 438 9.96 -27.22 -29.18
C SER A 438 8.75 -28.10 -29.45
N VAL A 439 7.55 -27.55 -29.22
CA VAL A 439 6.27 -28.22 -29.47
C VAL A 439 5.38 -27.30 -30.31
N SER A 440 4.67 -27.89 -31.27
CA SER A 440 3.58 -27.22 -31.96
C SER A 440 2.30 -27.39 -31.14
N MET A 441 1.63 -26.28 -30.84
CA MET A 441 0.38 -26.23 -30.11
C MET A 441 -0.72 -25.68 -31.02
N ASP A 442 -1.58 -26.57 -31.52
CA ASP A 442 -2.75 -26.18 -32.30
C ASP A 442 -3.72 -25.32 -31.49
N ARG A 443 -3.83 -25.61 -30.18
CA ARG A 443 -4.47 -24.76 -29.17
C ARG A 443 -3.54 -24.61 -27.99
N LEU A 444 -3.45 -23.40 -27.45
CA LEU A 444 -2.69 -23.14 -26.22
C LEU A 444 -3.26 -23.99 -25.07
N ARG A 445 -2.35 -24.61 -24.32
CA ARG A 445 -2.63 -25.43 -23.13
C ARG A 445 -1.46 -25.32 -22.16
N SER A 446 -1.69 -25.70 -20.91
CA SER A 446 -0.63 -25.71 -19.92
C SER A 446 0.43 -26.74 -20.28
N TRP A 447 1.69 -26.32 -20.30
CA TRP A 447 2.82 -27.25 -20.45
C TRP A 447 2.90 -28.25 -19.30
N THR A 448 2.18 -28.01 -18.20
CA THR A 448 2.09 -28.96 -17.08
C THR A 448 1.30 -30.22 -17.40
N ASP A 449 0.51 -30.18 -18.47
CA ASP A 449 -0.39 -31.27 -18.85
C ASP A 449 0.31 -32.29 -19.77
N ASP A 450 1.54 -32.00 -20.19
CA ASP A 450 2.39 -32.86 -21.01
C ASP A 450 3.49 -33.49 -20.13
N GLU A 451 3.63 -34.81 -20.18
CA GLU A 451 4.55 -35.56 -19.30
C GLU A 451 6.00 -35.08 -19.38
N GLU A 452 6.44 -34.64 -20.56
CA GLU A 452 7.83 -34.27 -20.81
C GLU A 452 8.13 -32.82 -20.41
N THR A 453 7.11 -31.95 -20.36
CA THR A 453 7.26 -30.56 -19.93
C THR A 453 6.67 -30.28 -18.56
N ARG A 454 6.08 -31.28 -17.88
CA ARG A 454 5.33 -31.05 -16.64
C ARG A 454 6.11 -30.44 -15.47
N PHE A 455 7.42 -30.68 -15.45
CA PHE A 455 8.34 -30.17 -14.44
C PHE A 455 9.26 -29.08 -14.98
N PHE A 456 9.02 -28.59 -16.19
CA PHE A 456 9.82 -27.51 -16.75
C PHE A 456 9.66 -26.24 -15.90
N SER A 457 10.79 -25.63 -15.58
CA SER A 457 10.91 -24.36 -14.88
C SER A 457 11.98 -23.53 -15.58
N GLY A 458 11.58 -22.41 -16.16
CA GLY A 458 12.44 -21.60 -17.02
C GLY A 458 11.64 -20.74 -17.98
N GLU A 459 12.31 -20.26 -19.02
CA GLU A 459 11.70 -19.46 -20.07
C GLU A 459 11.13 -20.35 -21.20
N ALA A 460 9.86 -20.11 -21.55
CA ALA A 460 9.22 -20.66 -22.73
C ALA A 460 8.90 -19.54 -23.73
N ALA A 461 9.40 -19.65 -24.96
CA ALA A 461 9.18 -18.71 -26.04
C ALA A 461 8.03 -19.17 -26.93
N TYR A 462 6.98 -18.34 -27.05
CA TYR A 462 5.83 -18.58 -27.91
C TYR A 462 5.99 -17.78 -29.20
N SER A 463 5.88 -18.44 -30.35
CA SER A 463 6.06 -17.82 -31.67
C SER A 463 4.89 -18.13 -32.60
N LYS A 464 4.42 -17.10 -33.30
CA LYS A 464 3.38 -17.16 -34.32
C LYS A 464 3.53 -15.98 -35.29
N THR A 465 3.25 -16.23 -36.58
CA THR A 465 3.15 -15.17 -37.59
C THR A 465 1.68 -14.82 -37.80
N VAL A 466 1.37 -13.52 -37.85
CA VAL A 466 -0.01 -13.01 -37.97
C VAL A 466 -0.05 -11.99 -39.10
N ASN A 467 -1.01 -12.14 -40.00
CA ASN A 467 -1.31 -11.12 -41.00
C ASN A 467 -2.23 -10.08 -40.36
N VAL A 468 -1.75 -8.85 -40.20
CA VAL A 468 -2.54 -7.74 -39.62
C VAL A 468 -3.22 -6.97 -40.76
N PRO A 469 -4.56 -6.96 -40.87
CA PRO A 469 -5.26 -6.19 -41.88
C PRO A 469 -5.00 -4.69 -41.74
N GLU A 470 -4.96 -3.97 -42.87
CA GLU A 470 -4.78 -2.51 -42.89
C GLU A 470 -5.85 -1.76 -42.08
N SER A 471 -7.06 -2.34 -41.97
CA SER A 471 -8.13 -1.79 -41.15
C SER A 471 -7.76 -1.65 -39.67
N LEU A 472 -6.83 -2.45 -39.15
CA LEU A 472 -6.36 -2.38 -37.76
C LEU A 472 -5.18 -1.41 -37.57
N ILE A 473 -4.58 -0.87 -38.63
CA ILE A 473 -3.39 0.00 -38.57
C ILE A 473 -3.74 1.45 -38.94
N GLN A 474 -5.02 1.83 -38.83
CA GLN A 474 -5.48 3.17 -39.17
C GLN A 474 -5.09 4.21 -38.10
N PRO A 475 -4.81 5.47 -38.50
CA PRO A 475 -4.58 6.55 -37.55
C PRO A 475 -5.74 6.70 -36.56
N GLY A 476 -5.41 6.84 -35.27
CA GLY A 476 -6.39 6.97 -34.19
C GLY A 476 -6.85 5.65 -33.57
N LEU A 477 -6.45 4.49 -34.11
CA LEU A 477 -6.64 3.20 -33.46
C LEU A 477 -5.44 2.82 -32.59
N GLU A 478 -5.72 2.29 -31.40
CA GLU A 478 -4.72 1.64 -30.56
C GLU A 478 -4.96 0.13 -30.57
N VAL A 479 -4.04 -0.63 -31.15
CA VAL A 479 -4.07 -2.10 -31.14
C VAL A 479 -3.35 -2.61 -29.90
N ARG A 480 -4.04 -3.49 -29.16
CA ARG A 480 -3.50 -4.18 -27.98
C ARG A 480 -3.53 -5.68 -28.23
N LEU A 481 -2.48 -6.37 -27.76
CA LEU A 481 -2.51 -7.82 -27.63
C LEU A 481 -3.11 -8.16 -26.26
N ASP A 482 -4.28 -8.77 -26.30
CA ASP A 482 -4.93 -9.38 -25.16
C ASP A 482 -4.53 -10.85 -25.08
N PHE A 483 -4.15 -11.29 -23.89
CA PHE A 483 -3.76 -12.67 -23.63
C PHE A 483 -4.93 -13.48 -23.03
N GLY A 484 -6.08 -12.85 -22.75
CA GLY A 484 -7.29 -13.45 -22.19
C GLY A 484 -7.49 -13.14 -20.71
N GLU A 485 -8.42 -13.83 -20.05
CA GLU A 485 -8.54 -13.75 -18.59
C GLU A 485 -7.57 -14.73 -17.91
N GLY A 486 -6.86 -14.25 -16.88
CA GLY A 486 -6.05 -15.13 -16.02
C GLY A 486 -6.94 -16.07 -15.22
N THR A 487 -6.65 -17.38 -15.24
CA THR A 487 -7.41 -18.36 -14.44
C THR A 487 -6.68 -18.67 -13.13
N PRO A 488 -7.37 -18.64 -11.97
CA PRO A 488 -6.79 -19.09 -10.73
C PRO A 488 -6.26 -20.53 -10.85
N VAL A 489 -5.05 -20.75 -10.36
CA VAL A 489 -4.48 -22.09 -10.25
C VAL A 489 -4.95 -22.67 -8.92
N PRO A 490 -5.51 -23.90 -8.87
CA PRO A 490 -6.02 -24.47 -7.63
C PRO A 490 -4.85 -24.63 -6.66
N GLU A 491 -5.08 -24.28 -5.41
CA GLU A 491 -4.09 -24.45 -4.36
C GLU A 491 -3.85 -25.95 -4.15
N ILE A 492 -2.63 -26.43 -4.42
CA ILE A 492 -2.27 -27.82 -4.14
C ILE A 492 -2.15 -27.94 -2.63
N ARG A 493 -3.21 -28.44 -1.97
CA ARG A 493 -3.20 -28.76 -0.54
C ARG A 493 -2.09 -29.77 -0.23
N ARG A 494 -1.29 -29.48 0.80
CA ARG A 494 -0.12 -30.25 1.21
C ARG A 494 -0.51 -31.41 2.12
N ASP A 495 -1.03 -32.48 1.54
CA ASP A 495 -1.26 -33.73 2.31
C ASP A 495 -0.24 -34.83 1.99
N ASN A 496 0.85 -34.52 1.27
CA ASN A 496 1.86 -35.53 0.91
C ASN A 496 3.32 -35.03 1.09
N PRO A 497 4.12 -35.60 2.01
CA PRO A 497 5.51 -35.19 2.26
C PRO A 497 6.46 -35.43 1.08
N ALA A 498 6.04 -36.15 0.04
CA ALA A 498 6.81 -36.43 -1.18
C ALA A 498 6.67 -35.37 -2.30
N CYS A 499 5.68 -34.47 -2.26
CA CYS A 499 5.56 -33.37 -3.23
C CYS A 499 6.34 -32.14 -2.77
N ARG A 500 7.68 -32.24 -2.80
CA ARG A 500 8.57 -31.08 -2.67
C ARG A 500 8.96 -30.63 -4.08
N LEU A 501 8.72 -29.35 -4.38
CA LEU A 501 9.09 -28.62 -5.60
C LEU A 501 8.14 -28.78 -6.80
N GLY A 502 7.07 -28.00 -6.78
CA GLY A 502 6.34 -27.63 -7.98
C GLY A 502 5.72 -26.24 -7.78
N SER A 503 6.35 -25.20 -8.34
CA SER A 503 5.76 -23.86 -8.40
C SER A 503 5.17 -23.65 -9.79
N ARG A 504 3.92 -23.19 -9.84
CA ARG A 504 3.22 -22.83 -11.07
C ARG A 504 3.27 -21.32 -11.19
N ALA A 505 3.99 -20.80 -12.18
CA ALA A 505 4.05 -19.38 -12.48
C ALA A 505 4.46 -19.20 -13.94
N GLN A 506 3.60 -18.56 -14.73
CA GLN A 506 3.94 -18.15 -16.09
C GLN A 506 3.96 -16.63 -16.13
N TYR A 507 4.98 -16.08 -16.79
CA TYR A 507 5.09 -14.67 -17.12
C TYR A 507 5.52 -14.57 -18.59
N ALA A 508 5.09 -13.51 -19.28
CA ALA A 508 5.44 -13.25 -20.66
C ALA A 508 6.25 -11.95 -20.82
N ARG A 509 7.49 -12.05 -21.32
CA ARG A 509 8.31 -10.91 -21.76
C ARG A 509 8.12 -10.71 -23.27
N ARG A 510 8.04 -9.47 -23.74
CA ARG A 510 7.81 -9.17 -25.18
C ARG A 510 9.12 -8.87 -25.91
N GLN A 511 9.35 -9.51 -27.05
CA GLN A 511 10.24 -9.05 -28.12
C GLN A 511 9.49 -9.18 -29.45
N TRP A 512 9.36 -8.07 -30.18
CA TRP A 512 8.78 -8.04 -31.53
C TRP A 512 9.87 -7.62 -32.51
N SER A 513 9.98 -8.34 -33.62
CA SER A 513 10.71 -7.86 -34.80
C SER A 513 9.68 -7.70 -35.93
N THR A 514 9.57 -6.50 -36.48
CA THR A 514 8.77 -6.22 -37.67
C THR A 514 9.71 -6.21 -38.87
N SER A 515 9.37 -6.96 -39.93
CA SER A 515 10.16 -6.97 -41.17
C SER A 515 9.84 -5.81 -42.12
N THR A 516 8.93 -4.89 -41.79
CA THR A 516 8.63 -3.69 -42.59
C THR A 516 8.02 -2.56 -41.77
N ASN A 517 8.41 -1.31 -42.09
CA ASN A 517 7.99 -0.03 -41.48
C ASN A 517 6.53 -0.02 -41.00
N SER A 518 6.32 -0.14 -39.68
CA SER A 518 5.02 0.14 -39.04
C SER A 518 5.17 0.28 -37.52
N ALA A 519 4.28 1.10 -36.94
CA ALA A 519 4.38 1.72 -35.62
C ALA A 519 4.46 0.73 -34.42
N PRO A 520 5.05 1.14 -33.28
CA PRO A 520 5.20 0.28 -32.11
C PRO A 520 3.87 -0.10 -31.46
N VAL A 521 3.65 -1.41 -31.28
CA VAL A 521 2.50 -2.02 -30.59
C VAL A 521 2.63 -1.84 -29.07
N ARG A 522 1.54 -1.42 -28.40
CA ARG A 522 1.50 -1.00 -26.98
C ARG A 522 1.01 -2.11 -26.04
N SER A 523 1.53 -2.18 -24.81
CA SER A 523 0.88 -2.87 -23.68
C SER A 523 1.29 -2.28 -22.33
N GLY A 524 0.36 -2.26 -21.36
CA GLY A 524 0.52 -1.63 -20.03
C GLY A 524 -0.02 -2.45 -18.85
N ALA A 525 0.13 -3.77 -18.86
CA ALA A 525 -0.21 -4.63 -17.72
C ALA A 525 0.82 -5.77 -17.57
N LEU A 526 1.20 -6.08 -16.32
CA LEU A 526 1.81 -7.36 -15.99
C LEU A 526 0.77 -8.45 -16.29
N PRO A 527 1.13 -9.50 -17.05
CA PRO A 527 0.20 -10.57 -17.30
C PRO A 527 -0.16 -11.29 -15.99
N THR A 528 -1.45 -11.41 -15.69
CA THR A 528 -1.96 -12.40 -14.73
C THR A 528 -1.63 -13.81 -15.20
N ARG A 529 -1.43 -14.75 -14.27
CA ARG A 529 -1.01 -16.13 -14.56
C ARG A 529 -1.84 -16.75 -15.70
N TRP A 530 -1.16 -17.12 -16.78
CA TRP A 530 -1.74 -17.88 -17.88
C TRP A 530 -1.70 -19.38 -17.58
N ARG A 531 -2.69 -20.10 -18.10
CA ARG A 531 -2.67 -21.56 -18.22
C ARG A 531 -2.42 -21.92 -19.65
#